data_AF-A0A936B3P6-F1
#
_entry.id   AF-A0A936B3P6-F1
#
_cell.length_a   1.000
_cell.length_b   1.000
_cell.length_c   1.000
_cell.angle_alpha   90.00
_cell.angle_beta   90.00
_cell.angle_gamma   90.00
#
_symmetry.space_group_name_H-M   'P 1'
#
loop_
_entity.id
_entity.type
_entity.pdbx_description
1 polymer ?
#
loop_
_entity_poly.entity_id
_entity_poly.type
_entity_poly.pdbx_seq_one_letter_code
_entity_poly.pdbx_strand_id
1 'polypeptide(L)'
;MPDVMRRLGHYGLVILLLWVTSNFTAALPARPASAQVAPDYAAEARLWLSQLTPAERVGQLFLVTFPGEELPPTSDIATLITDYHIGGVVLSAANSNFSGSPQNLPTQVHNLTTQLQNPRPDRAVAPHKYG
;
A
#
# COMPACT_ATOMS: atom_id res chain seq x y z
N MET A 1 -65.22 31.31 -20.13
CA MET A 1 -65.16 29.86 -20.44
C MET A 1 -64.26 29.46 -21.65
N PRO A 2 -63.34 30.28 -22.23
CA PRO A 2 -62.41 29.78 -23.27
C PRO A 2 -60.99 29.41 -22.77
N ASP A 3 -60.57 29.91 -21.60
CA ASP A 3 -59.20 29.74 -21.11
C ASP A 3 -58.86 28.32 -20.60
N VAL A 4 -59.87 27.57 -20.14
CA VAL A 4 -59.68 26.21 -19.59
C VAL A 4 -59.37 25.20 -20.72
N MET A 5 -60.00 25.36 -21.89
CA MET A 5 -59.80 24.49 -23.05
C MET A 5 -58.40 24.63 -23.66
N ARG A 6 -57.85 25.85 -23.65
CA ARG A 6 -56.48 26.11 -24.15
C ARG A 6 -55.43 25.50 -23.21
N ARG A 7 -55.64 25.57 -21.89
CA ARG A 7 -54.73 24.97 -20.89
C ARG A 7 -54.70 23.44 -20.97
N LEU A 8 -55.84 22.80 -21.24
CA LEU A 8 -55.94 21.34 -21.36
C LEU A 8 -55.10 20.76 -22.52
N GLY A 9 -55.05 21.44 -23.66
CA GLY A 9 -54.21 21.04 -24.81
C GLY A 9 -52.71 21.22 -24.56
N HIS A 10 -52.31 22.22 -23.77
CA HIS A 10 -50.90 22.44 -23.42
C HIS A 10 -50.39 21.34 -22.48
N TYR A 11 -51.21 20.86 -21.54
CA TYR A 11 -50.83 19.74 -20.68
C TYR A 11 -50.66 18.44 -21.47
N GLY A 12 -51.51 18.19 -22.48
CA GLY A 12 -51.34 17.04 -23.38
C GLY A 12 -50.03 17.10 -24.18
N LEU A 13 -49.66 18.27 -24.71
CA LEU A 13 -48.40 18.49 -25.41
C LEU A 13 -47.18 18.30 -24.49
N VAL A 14 -47.25 18.82 -23.26
CA VAL A 14 -46.18 18.68 -22.26
C VAL A 14 -46.01 17.23 -21.83
N ILE A 15 -47.10 16.50 -21.61
CA ILE A 15 -47.06 15.07 -21.27
C ILE A 15 -46.49 14.25 -22.44
N LEU A 16 -46.85 14.56 -23.68
CA LEU A 16 -46.30 13.92 -24.87
C LEU A 16 -44.78 14.18 -25.00
N LEU A 17 -44.34 15.41 -24.76
CA LEU A 17 -42.92 15.79 -24.75
C LEU A 17 -42.14 15.05 -23.66
N LEU A 18 -42.70 14.91 -22.46
CA LEU A 18 -42.09 14.16 -21.35
C LEU A 18 -42.06 12.65 -21.61
N TRP A 19 -43.01 12.13 -22.38
CA TRP A 19 -43.05 10.72 -22.77
C TRP A 19 -42.01 10.39 -23.85
N VAL A 20 -41.81 11.30 -24.81
CA VAL A 20 -40.79 11.18 -25.85
C VAL A 20 -39.38 11.30 -25.28
N THR A 21 -39.15 12.17 -24.28
CA THR A 21 -37.83 12.26 -23.63
C THR A 21 -37.52 11.06 -22.72
N SER A 22 -38.53 10.41 -22.13
CA SER A 22 -38.33 9.20 -21.32
C SER A 22 -37.94 7.95 -22.11
N ASN A 23 -38.28 7.89 -23.42
CA ASN A 23 -38.02 6.71 -24.25
C ASN A 23 -36.73 6.81 -25.09
N PHE A 24 -35.94 7.87 -24.95
CA PHE A 24 -34.66 8.01 -25.64
C PHE A 24 -33.53 7.35 -24.83
N THR A 25 -33.62 6.04 -24.65
CA THR A 25 -32.53 5.25 -24.07
C THR A 25 -31.46 5.08 -25.13
N ALA A 26 -30.47 5.99 -25.16
CA ALA A 26 -29.33 5.86 -26.04
C ALA A 26 -28.60 4.54 -25.72
N ALA A 27 -28.62 3.59 -26.66
CA ALA A 27 -27.77 2.41 -26.61
C ALA A 27 -26.32 2.88 -26.71
N LEU A 28 -25.66 3.04 -25.56
CA LEU A 28 -24.24 3.33 -25.51
C LEU A 28 -23.50 2.15 -26.15
N PRO A 29 -22.58 2.36 -27.10
CA PRO A 29 -21.75 1.27 -27.59
C PRO A 29 -20.99 0.68 -26.41
N ALA A 30 -21.12 -0.64 -26.20
CA ALA A 30 -20.33 -1.36 -25.22
C ALA A 30 -18.86 -1.11 -25.56
N ARG A 31 -18.15 -0.35 -24.71
CA ARG A 31 -16.70 -0.23 -24.82
C ARG A 31 -16.14 -1.64 -24.64
N PRO A 32 -15.26 -2.12 -25.54
CA PRO A 32 -14.59 -3.39 -25.31
C PRO A 32 -13.88 -3.29 -23.95
N ALA A 33 -14.10 -4.27 -23.09
CA ALA A 33 -13.34 -4.39 -21.87
C ALA A 33 -11.88 -4.60 -22.28
N SER A 34 -11.04 -3.58 -22.11
CA SER A 34 -9.60 -3.72 -22.24
C SER A 34 -9.19 -4.81 -21.24
N ALA A 35 -8.66 -5.93 -21.71
CA ALA A 35 -7.99 -6.86 -20.81
C ALA A 35 -6.85 -6.08 -20.15
N GLN A 36 -6.95 -5.88 -18.84
CA GLN A 36 -5.90 -5.21 -18.08
C GLN A 36 -4.63 -6.03 -18.26
N VAL A 37 -3.62 -5.48 -18.93
CA VAL A 37 -2.31 -6.14 -19.05
C VAL A 37 -1.84 -6.38 -17.62
N ALA A 38 -1.74 -7.66 -17.24
CA ALA A 38 -1.23 -8.01 -15.93
C ALA A 38 0.21 -7.47 -15.81
N PRO A 39 0.56 -6.77 -14.72
CA PRO A 39 1.92 -6.29 -14.53
C PRO A 39 2.91 -7.46 -14.54
N ASP A 40 4.04 -7.28 -15.23
CA ASP A 40 5.14 -8.24 -15.20
C ASP A 40 6.02 -7.97 -13.97
N TYR A 41 5.63 -8.53 -12.84
CA TYR A 41 6.37 -8.43 -11.58
C TYR A 41 7.79 -9.01 -11.68
N ALA A 42 8.03 -9.96 -12.58
CA ALA A 42 9.36 -10.53 -12.76
C ALA A 42 10.29 -9.56 -13.49
N ALA A 43 9.79 -8.84 -14.50
CA ALA A 43 10.54 -7.76 -15.15
C ALA A 43 10.82 -6.62 -14.16
N GLU A 44 9.84 -6.23 -13.35
CA GLU A 44 10.02 -5.21 -12.32
C GLU A 44 11.06 -5.64 -11.27
N ALA A 45 10.94 -6.84 -10.70
CA ALA A 45 11.92 -7.33 -9.72
C ALA A 45 13.36 -7.38 -10.27
N ARG A 46 13.54 -7.75 -11.54
CA ARG A 46 14.85 -7.74 -12.21
C ARG A 46 15.42 -6.33 -12.34
N LEU A 47 14.57 -5.35 -12.67
CA LEU A 47 14.96 -3.95 -12.74
C LEU A 47 15.46 -3.45 -11.38
N TRP A 48 14.77 -3.80 -10.29
CA TRP A 48 15.16 -3.40 -8.93
C TRP A 48 16.44 -4.12 -8.49
N LEU A 49 16.55 -5.43 -8.73
CA LEU A 49 17.74 -6.22 -8.41
C LEU A 49 18.99 -5.72 -9.16
N SER A 50 18.82 -5.22 -10.38
CA SER A 50 19.93 -4.67 -11.18
C SER A 50 20.53 -3.39 -10.60
N GLN A 51 19.76 -2.64 -9.80
CA GLN A 51 20.18 -1.40 -9.15
C GLN A 51 20.96 -1.65 -7.85
N LEU A 52 20.88 -2.87 -7.29
CA LEU A 52 21.59 -3.24 -6.07
C LEU A 52 23.07 -3.55 -6.36
N THR A 53 23.94 -3.09 -5.48
CA THR A 53 25.35 -3.52 -5.39
C THR A 53 25.43 -5.02 -5.03
N PRO A 54 26.56 -5.70 -5.31
CA PRO A 54 26.73 -7.10 -4.90
C PRO A 54 26.52 -7.33 -3.39
N ALA A 55 26.98 -6.40 -2.55
CA ALA A 55 26.80 -6.48 -1.10
C ALA A 55 25.33 -6.38 -0.69
N GLU A 56 24.58 -5.42 -1.25
CA GLU A 56 23.13 -5.29 -0.98
C GLU A 56 22.35 -6.52 -1.44
N ARG A 57 22.69 -7.11 -2.61
CA ARG A 57 22.06 -8.36 -3.08
C ARG A 57 22.29 -9.52 -2.11
N VAL A 58 23.49 -9.62 -1.55
CA VAL A 58 23.81 -10.61 -0.51
C VAL A 58 23.02 -10.32 0.76
N GLY A 59 22.93 -9.05 1.18
CA GLY A 59 22.11 -8.61 2.32
C GLY A 59 20.65 -9.09 2.20
N GLN A 60 20.04 -8.95 1.02
CA GLN A 60 18.67 -9.41 0.75
C GLN A 60 18.44 -10.92 0.96
N LEU A 61 19.49 -11.74 1.06
CA LEU A 61 19.37 -13.18 1.34
C LEU A 61 19.31 -13.50 2.84
N PHE A 62 19.59 -12.52 3.72
CA PHE A 62 19.61 -12.74 5.16
C PHE A 62 18.22 -12.52 5.79
N LEU A 63 17.82 -13.50 6.60
CA LEU A 63 16.77 -13.34 7.60
C LEU A 63 17.40 -13.42 8.98
N VAL A 64 17.20 -12.38 9.79
CA VAL A 64 17.79 -12.29 11.13
C VAL A 64 16.70 -12.19 12.19
N THR A 65 17.05 -12.48 13.44
CA THR A 65 16.16 -12.22 14.58
C THR A 65 16.87 -11.30 15.56
N PHE A 66 16.13 -10.68 16.48
CA PHE A 66 16.67 -9.76 17.48
C PHE A 66 15.83 -9.82 18.76
N PRO A 67 16.43 -9.55 19.92
CA PRO A 67 15.70 -9.49 21.19
C PRO A 67 14.95 -8.17 21.38
N GLY A 68 13.81 -8.21 22.07
CA GLY A 68 13.07 -7.04 22.56
C GLY A 68 11.85 -6.66 21.73
N GLU A 69 11.10 -5.69 22.23
CA GLU A 69 9.81 -5.25 21.66
C GLU A 69 9.86 -3.84 21.05
N GLU A 70 11.04 -3.23 21.01
CA GLU A 70 11.32 -1.89 20.48
C GLU A 70 12.61 -1.89 19.65
N LEU A 71 12.80 -0.86 18.83
CA LEU A 71 13.97 -0.70 17.96
C LEU A 71 14.70 0.63 18.27
N PRO A 72 15.59 0.65 19.27
CA PRO A 72 16.46 1.80 19.51
C PRO A 72 17.34 2.11 18.28
N PRO A 73 17.63 3.39 17.99
CA PRO A 73 18.50 3.78 16.87
C PRO A 73 19.90 3.17 16.90
N THR A 74 20.39 2.85 18.09
CA THR A 74 21.73 2.26 18.33
C THR A 74 21.72 0.74 18.36
N SER A 75 20.61 0.10 18.03
CA SER A 75 20.51 -1.37 18.03
C SER A 75 21.24 -1.97 16.83
N ASP A 76 21.83 -3.16 17.04
CA ASP A 76 22.51 -3.90 15.96
C ASP A 76 21.55 -4.19 14.80
N ILE A 77 20.29 -4.49 15.11
CA ILE A 77 19.27 -4.74 14.09
C ILE A 77 18.95 -3.49 13.27
N ALA A 78 19.01 -2.28 13.84
CA ALA A 78 18.88 -1.05 13.06
C ALA A 78 20.03 -0.93 12.04
N THR A 79 21.27 -1.20 12.48
CA THR A 79 22.46 -1.20 11.61
C THR A 79 22.37 -2.26 10.51
N LEU A 80 21.91 -3.47 10.84
CA LEU A 80 21.74 -4.54 9.85
C LEU A 80 20.72 -4.16 8.77
N ILE A 81 19.66 -3.44 9.13
CA ILE A 81 18.66 -2.97 8.17
C ILE A 81 19.19 -1.80 7.33
N THR A 82 19.79 -0.78 7.96
CA THR A 82 20.17 0.45 7.25
C THR A 82 21.47 0.35 6.48
N ASP A 83 22.45 -0.36 7.02
CA ASP A 83 23.82 -0.35 6.49
C ASP A 83 24.10 -1.63 5.70
N TYR A 84 23.58 -2.77 6.18
CA TYR A 84 23.79 -4.08 5.55
C TYR A 84 22.60 -4.55 4.69
N HIS A 85 21.50 -3.80 4.66
CA HIS A 85 20.37 -4.02 3.74
C HIS A 85 19.83 -5.47 3.78
N ILE A 86 19.63 -6.01 5.00
CA ILE A 86 19.09 -7.36 5.16
C ILE A 86 17.70 -7.52 4.53
N GLY A 87 17.39 -8.73 4.06
CA GLY A 87 16.12 -9.02 3.37
C GLY A 87 14.92 -9.19 4.31
N GLY A 88 15.13 -9.62 5.55
CA GLY A 88 14.03 -9.82 6.47
C GLY A 88 14.40 -9.96 7.93
N VAL A 89 13.40 -9.77 8.78
CA VAL A 89 13.49 -9.91 10.23
C VAL A 89 12.42 -10.89 10.71
N VAL A 90 12.83 -11.86 11.52
CA VAL A 90 11.97 -12.89 12.11
C VAL A 90 11.68 -12.51 13.56
N LEU A 91 10.39 -12.29 13.86
CA LEU A 91 9.91 -12.07 15.21
C LEU A 91 9.59 -13.40 15.91
N SER A 92 9.96 -13.51 17.18
CA SER A 92 9.81 -14.72 17.99
C SER A 92 9.47 -14.38 19.44
N ALA A 93 8.61 -15.20 20.05
CA ALA A 93 8.31 -15.11 21.47
C ALA A 93 9.53 -15.40 22.35
N ALA A 94 10.44 -16.28 21.89
CA ALA A 94 11.68 -16.58 22.61
C ALA A 94 12.62 -15.37 22.72
N ASN A 95 12.46 -14.40 21.80
CA ASN A 95 13.23 -13.16 21.78
C ASN A 95 12.43 -11.98 22.40
N SER A 96 11.33 -12.26 23.09
CA SER A 96 10.50 -11.23 23.70
C SER A 96 10.00 -10.17 22.70
N ASN A 97 9.73 -10.56 21.45
CA ASN A 97 9.12 -9.65 20.47
C ASN A 97 7.59 -9.50 20.65
N PHE A 98 7.01 -10.23 21.62
CA PHE A 98 5.57 -10.31 21.89
C PHE A 98 5.26 -10.19 23.39
N SER A 99 5.93 -9.30 24.11
CA SER A 99 5.80 -9.16 25.58
C SER A 99 4.68 -8.23 26.07
N GLY A 100 3.88 -7.66 25.15
CA GLY A 100 2.72 -6.85 25.49
C GLY A 100 1.62 -7.65 26.18
N SER A 101 0.80 -6.98 27.01
CA SER A 101 -0.42 -7.57 27.55
C SER A 101 -1.39 -7.98 26.42
N PRO A 102 -2.30 -8.94 26.64
CA PRO A 102 -3.23 -9.40 25.59
C PRO A 102 -4.02 -8.27 24.91
N GLN A 103 -4.34 -7.20 25.64
CA GLN A 103 -5.05 -6.02 25.13
C GLN A 103 -4.16 -5.11 24.28
N ASN A 104 -2.85 -5.05 24.57
CA ASN A 104 -1.91 -4.12 23.94
C ASN A 104 -1.02 -4.79 22.87
N LEU A 105 -1.00 -6.13 22.82
CA LEU A 105 -0.14 -6.90 21.94
C LEU A 105 -0.29 -6.52 20.45
N PRO A 106 -1.50 -6.35 19.88
CA PRO A 106 -1.63 -5.93 18.47
C PRO A 106 -0.98 -4.57 18.19
N THR A 107 -1.16 -3.61 19.10
CA THR A 107 -0.57 -2.27 18.99
C THR A 107 0.94 -2.31 19.12
N GLN A 108 1.46 -3.12 20.06
CA GLN A 108 2.90 -3.32 20.23
C GLN A 108 3.53 -3.89 18.96
N VAL A 109 2.97 -4.98 18.40
CA VAL A 109 3.51 -5.62 17.19
C VAL A 109 3.45 -4.66 16.00
N HIS A 110 2.38 -3.89 15.88
CA HIS A 110 2.26 -2.84 14.86
C HIS A 110 3.36 -1.78 15.01
N ASN A 111 3.61 -1.29 16.23
CA ASN A 111 4.65 -0.31 16.49
C ASN A 111 6.04 -0.87 16.19
N LEU A 112 6.34 -2.10 16.63
CA LEU A 112 7.61 -2.76 16.37
C LEU A 112 7.85 -2.94 14.86
N THR A 113 6.84 -3.42 14.13
CA THR A 113 6.93 -3.59 12.67
C THR A 113 7.13 -2.24 11.98
N THR A 114 6.42 -1.20 12.42
CA THR A 114 6.58 0.16 11.87
C THR A 114 7.98 0.71 12.09
N GLN A 115 8.57 0.47 13.25
CA GLN A 115 9.96 0.84 13.54
C GLN A 115 10.95 0.05 12.68
N LEU A 116 10.73 -1.25 12.46
CA LEU A 116 11.57 -2.07 11.58
C LEU A 116 11.48 -1.66 10.10
N GLN A 117 10.33 -1.19 9.63
CA GLN A 117 10.17 -0.68 8.27
C GLN A 117 10.69 0.75 8.09
N ASN A 118 10.83 1.50 9.19
CA ASN A 118 11.32 2.88 9.18
C ASN A 118 12.38 3.09 10.28
N PRO A 119 13.50 2.33 10.24
CA PRO A 119 14.53 2.43 11.25
C PRO A 119 15.09 3.85 11.25
N ARG A 120 15.21 4.43 12.44
CA ARG A 120 15.89 5.72 12.60
C ARG A 120 17.38 5.43 12.80
N PRO A 121 18.26 5.75 11.84
CA PRO A 121 19.69 5.57 12.04
C PRO A 121 20.19 6.59 13.07
N ASP A 122 21.10 6.15 13.94
CA ASP A 122 21.90 7.06 14.76
C ASP A 122 22.91 7.80 13.86
N ARG A 123 22.59 9.02 13.44
CA ARG A 123 23.48 9.85 12.62
C ARG A 123 24.69 10.40 13.38
N ALA A 124 24.96 9.97 14.60
CA ALA A 124 26.07 10.48 15.42
C ALA A 124 27.37 9.64 15.35
N VAL A 125 27.36 8.43 14.79
CA VAL A 125 28.56 7.57 14.76
C VAL A 125 29.14 7.50 13.35
N ALA A 126 30.30 8.12 13.17
CA ALA A 126 31.05 8.11 11.91
C ALA A 126 31.33 6.67 11.43
N PRO A 127 31.39 6.42 10.11
CA PRO A 127 31.60 5.09 9.57
C PRO A 127 32.89 4.47 10.13
N HIS A 128 32.76 3.31 10.77
CA HIS A 128 33.91 2.49 11.13
C HIS A 128 34.59 2.01 9.85
N LYS A 129 35.71 2.65 9.53
CA LYS A 129 36.68 2.17 8.54
C LYS A 129 37.27 0.85 9.03
N TYR A 130 36.71 -0.26 8.57
CA TYR A 130 37.48 -1.49 8.46
C TYR A 130 37.83 -1.67 6.98
N GLY A 131 39.13 -1.85 6.73
CA GLY A 131 39.78 -1.81 5.42
C GLY A 131 39.64 -3.09 4.61
#